data_AF-A0A968H1Y4-F1
#
_entry.id   AF-A0A968H1Y4-F1
#
_cell.length_a   1.000
_cell.length_b   1.000
_cell.length_c   1.000
_cell.angle_alpha   90.00
_cell.angle_beta   90.00
_cell.angle_gamma   90.00
#
_symmetry.space_group_name_H-M   'P 1'
#
loop_
_entity.id
_entity.type
_entity.pdbx_description
1 polymer ?
#
loop_
_entity_poly.entity_id
_entity_poly.type
_entity_poly.pdbx_seq_one_letter_code
_entity_poly.pdbx_strand_id
1 'polypeptide(L)'
;MSRRSVRYAAAFIATAMAAIYVLIGLDILQVVEDQAVGTDLFGFGMSAAALFAFGALLLVASDRRSLWVLGAILQVAVAVLYVAVSVNRHPPFEFWGVALRLLQVPLFLALVVLAVQPRTEASVVASQIRIGRG
;
A
#
# COMPACT_ATOMS: atom_id res chain seq x y z
N MET A 1 -4.44 5.05 -19.08
CA MET A 1 -3.88 3.82 -18.46
C MET A 1 -4.99 2.80 -18.27
N SER A 2 -4.71 1.52 -18.51
CA SER A 2 -5.69 0.47 -18.24
C SER A 2 -5.77 0.17 -16.73
N ARG A 3 -6.96 -0.16 -16.23
CA ARG A 3 -7.19 -0.56 -14.83
C ARG A 3 -6.27 -1.72 -14.41
N ARG A 4 -6.05 -2.66 -15.33
CA ARG A 4 -5.15 -3.81 -15.14
C ARG A 4 -3.70 -3.36 -14.93
N SER A 5 -3.21 -2.42 -15.74
CA SER A 5 -1.86 -1.86 -15.58
C SER A 5 -1.69 -1.17 -14.22
N VAL A 6 -2.69 -0.40 -13.77
CA VAL A 6 -2.66 0.27 -12.46
C VAL A 6 -2.63 -0.75 -11.32
N ARG A 7 -3.40 -1.84 -11.41
CA ARG A 7 -3.36 -2.94 -10.43
C ARG A 7 -1.99 -3.60 -10.32
N TYR A 8 -1.36 -3.93 -11.44
CA TYR A 8 -0.02 -4.54 -11.41
C TYR A 8 1.06 -3.57 -10.94
N ALA A 9 0.97 -2.29 -11.31
CA ALA A 9 1.88 -1.27 -10.77
C ALA A 9 1.74 -1.14 -9.25
N ALA A 10 0.51 -1.08 -8.74
CA ALA A 10 0.23 -1.08 -7.30
C ALA A 10 0.73 -2.36 -6.63
N ALA A 11 0.52 -3.54 -7.23
CA ALA A 11 0.98 -4.81 -6.70
C ALA A 11 2.51 -4.85 -6.62
N PHE A 12 3.21 -4.37 -7.65
CA PHE A 12 4.67 -4.27 -7.65
C PHE A 12 5.18 -3.38 -6.52
N ILE A 13 4.59 -2.19 -6.33
CA ILE A 13 4.97 -1.28 -5.22
C ILE A 13 4.70 -1.95 -3.87
N ALA A 14 3.55 -2.61 -3.70
CA ALA A 14 3.23 -3.33 -2.47
C ALA A 14 4.22 -4.49 -2.21
N THR A 15 4.62 -5.25 -3.23
CA THR A 15 5.65 -6.29 -3.09
C THR A 15 7.01 -5.69 -2.73
N ALA A 16 7.41 -4.57 -3.33
CA ALA A 16 8.65 -3.88 -2.98
C ALA A 16 8.63 -3.41 -1.52
N MET A 17 7.52 -2.84 -1.06
CA MET A 17 7.32 -2.49 0.36
C MET A 17 7.43 -3.70 1.27
N ALA A 18 6.82 -4.83 0.90
CA ALA A 18 6.91 -6.06 1.67
C ALA A 18 8.36 -6.54 1.80
N ALA A 19 9.12 -6.54 0.69
CA ALA A 19 10.53 -6.90 0.70
C ALA A 19 11.35 -5.97 1.61
N ILE A 20 11.13 -4.66 1.53
CA ILE A 20 11.81 -3.70 2.41
C ILE A 20 11.48 -4.01 3.88
N TYR A 21 10.22 -4.23 4.24
CA TYR A 21 9.84 -4.55 5.61
C TYR A 21 10.39 -5.89 6.11
N VAL A 22 10.59 -6.88 5.23
CA VAL A 22 11.34 -8.10 5.58
C VAL A 22 12.79 -7.77 5.91
N LEU A 23 13.47 -6.97 5.07
CA LEU A 23 14.86 -6.58 5.31
C LEU A 23 15.01 -5.79 6.64
N ILE A 24 14.01 -4.98 6.98
CA ILE A 24 13.93 -4.28 8.27
C ILE A 24 13.76 -5.27 9.42
N GLY A 25 12.82 -6.21 9.30
CA GLY A 25 12.57 -7.21 10.35
C GLY A 25 13.74 -8.16 10.58
N LEU A 26 14.54 -8.42 9.54
CA LEU A 26 15.76 -9.21 9.61
C LEU A 26 16.99 -8.40 10.05
N ASP A 27 16.82 -7.12 10.38
CA ASP A 27 17.89 -6.19 10.76
C ASP A 27 19.00 -6.03 9.70
N ILE A 28 18.70 -6.35 8.43
CA ILE A 28 19.60 -6.14 7.28
C ILE A 28 19.61 -4.66 6.90
N LEU A 29 18.45 -4.01 7.00
CA LEU A 29 18.29 -2.57 6.72
C LEU A 29 17.98 -1.84 8.02
N GLN A 30 18.97 -1.11 8.54
CA GLN A 30 18.84 -0.31 9.74
C GLN A 30 18.08 0.99 9.45
N VAL A 31 16.88 1.10 10.00
CA VAL A 31 15.92 2.19 9.76
C VAL A 31 15.92 3.21 10.89
N VAL A 32 16.28 2.76 12.10
CA VAL A 32 16.22 3.51 13.35
C VAL A 32 17.65 3.60 13.90
N GLU A 33 18.16 4.82 14.03
CA GLU A 33 19.53 5.10 14.50
C GLU A 33 19.65 4.90 16.01
N ASP A 34 18.62 5.27 16.79
CA ASP A 34 18.55 5.08 18.25
C ASP A 34 17.45 4.09 18.62
N GLN A 35 17.77 2.80 18.61
CA GLN A 35 16.83 1.79 19.09
C GLN A 35 16.71 1.85 20.61
N ALA A 36 15.53 2.22 21.10
CA ALA A 36 15.20 1.99 22.49
C ALA A 36 15.30 0.49 22.80
N VAL A 37 16.04 0.15 23.85
CA VAL A 37 16.20 -1.24 24.34
C VAL A 37 14.81 -1.88 24.50
N GLY A 38 14.55 -2.97 23.77
CA GLY A 38 13.28 -3.69 23.80
C GLY A 38 12.35 -3.47 22.60
N THR A 39 12.78 -2.74 21.56
CA THR A 39 11.99 -2.60 20.33
C THR A 39 11.99 -3.90 19.52
N ASP A 40 10.83 -4.54 19.38
CA ASP A 40 10.66 -5.75 18.54
C ASP A 40 10.59 -5.39 17.04
N LEU A 41 11.76 -5.17 16.45
CA LEU A 41 11.88 -4.90 15.01
C LEU A 41 11.44 -6.06 14.14
N PHE A 42 11.67 -7.30 14.59
CA PHE A 42 11.26 -8.49 13.85
C PHE A 42 9.74 -8.55 13.73
N GLY A 43 9.02 -8.43 14.85
CA GLY A 43 7.56 -8.39 14.87
C GLY A 43 7.00 -7.23 14.04
N PHE A 44 7.60 -6.04 14.16
CA PHE A 44 7.22 -4.88 13.36
C PHE A 44 7.42 -5.10 11.85
N GLY A 45 8.62 -5.53 11.44
CA GLY A 45 8.97 -5.74 10.04
C GLY A 45 8.13 -6.87 9.42
N MET A 46 8.00 -8.00 10.09
CA MET A 46 7.25 -9.14 9.57
C MET A 46 5.75 -8.89 9.48
N SER A 47 5.16 -8.17 10.45
CA SER A 47 3.73 -7.81 10.40
C SER A 47 3.44 -6.82 9.26
N ALA A 48 4.28 -5.79 9.10
CA ALA A 48 4.15 -4.85 7.99
C ALA A 48 4.36 -5.55 6.63
N ALA A 49 5.39 -6.40 6.51
CA ALA A 49 5.64 -7.19 5.32
C ALA A 49 4.45 -8.08 4.94
N ALA A 50 3.86 -8.77 5.91
CA ALA A 50 2.69 -9.60 5.71
C ALA A 50 1.49 -8.80 5.18
N LEU A 51 1.22 -7.61 5.72
CA LEU A 51 0.14 -6.74 5.25
C LEU A 51 0.36 -6.28 3.80
N PHE A 52 1.58 -5.88 3.45
CA PHE A 52 1.91 -5.47 2.09
C PHE A 52 1.88 -6.64 1.10
N ALA A 53 2.41 -7.81 1.48
CA ALA A 53 2.37 -9.02 0.66
C ALA A 53 0.92 -9.48 0.43
N PHE A 54 0.09 -9.46 1.47
CA PHE A 54 -1.34 -9.76 1.36
C PHE A 54 -2.07 -8.75 0.47
N GLY A 55 -1.77 -7.46 0.61
CA GLY A 55 -2.29 -6.41 -0.27
C GLY A 55 -1.90 -6.61 -1.73
N ALA A 56 -0.65 -6.98 -2.01
CA ALA A 56 -0.17 -7.31 -3.35
C ALA A 56 -0.92 -8.52 -3.94
N LEU A 57 -1.10 -9.57 -3.14
CA LEU A 57 -1.86 -10.76 -3.55
C LEU A 57 -3.31 -10.41 -3.88
N LEU A 58 -3.98 -9.58 -3.06
CA LEU A 58 -5.33 -9.10 -3.35
C LEU A 58 -5.37 -8.27 -4.63
N LEU A 59 -4.40 -7.37 -4.83
CA LEU A 59 -4.26 -6.56 -6.05
C LEU A 59 -4.19 -7.40 -7.32
N VAL A 60 -3.56 -8.57 -7.27
CA VAL A 60 -3.49 -9.51 -8.39
C VAL A 60 -4.74 -10.39 -8.48
N ALA A 61 -5.20 -10.95 -7.37
CA ALA A 61 -6.23 -11.99 -7.33
C ALA A 61 -7.68 -11.48 -7.46
N SER A 62 -7.95 -10.22 -7.09
CA SER A 62 -9.33 -9.70 -7.00
C SER A 62 -9.43 -8.29 -7.57
N ASP A 63 -10.54 -7.95 -8.25
CA ASP A 63 -10.83 -6.58 -8.69
C ASP A 63 -12.02 -5.97 -7.96
N ARG A 64 -11.99 -5.93 -6.62
CA ARG A 64 -13.10 -5.40 -5.82
C ARG A 64 -12.85 -3.96 -5.38
N ARG A 65 -13.74 -3.05 -5.78
CA ARG A 65 -13.69 -1.63 -5.41
C ARG A 65 -13.59 -1.41 -3.91
N SER A 66 -14.34 -2.18 -3.12
CA SER A 66 -14.32 -2.10 -1.66
C SER A 66 -12.95 -2.42 -1.06
N LEU A 67 -12.19 -3.35 -1.65
CA LEU A 67 -10.83 -3.67 -1.21
C LEU A 67 -9.88 -2.49 -1.45
N TRP A 68 -10.04 -1.76 -2.55
CA TRP A 68 -9.21 -0.59 -2.87
C TRP A 68 -9.52 0.60 -1.98
N VAL A 69 -10.79 0.82 -1.68
CA VAL A 69 -11.22 1.83 -0.70
C VAL A 69 -10.64 1.50 0.67
N LEU A 70 -10.78 0.25 1.13
CA LEU A 70 -10.22 -0.19 2.41
C LEU A 70 -8.69 -0.03 2.44
N GLY A 71 -8.00 -0.45 1.38
CA GLY A 71 -6.56 -0.28 1.26
C GLY A 71 -6.13 1.19 1.34
N ALA A 72 -6.84 2.10 0.65
CA ALA A 72 -6.57 3.52 0.69
C ALA A 72 -6.79 4.11 2.11
N ILE A 73 -7.84 3.69 2.80
CA ILE A 73 -8.11 4.10 4.20
C ILE A 73 -6.97 3.63 5.11
N LEU A 74 -6.52 2.39 4.97
CA LEU A 74 -5.40 1.86 5.76
C LEU A 74 -4.10 2.62 5.50
N GLN A 75 -3.80 3.00 4.25
CA GLN A 75 -2.65 3.85 3.93
C GLN A 75 -2.73 5.21 4.64
N VAL A 76 -3.90 5.84 4.67
CA VAL A 76 -4.12 7.09 5.41
C VAL A 76 -3.93 6.88 6.91
N ALA A 77 -4.49 5.82 7.49
CA ALA A 77 -4.33 5.51 8.90
C ALA A 77 -2.86 5.32 9.28
N VAL A 78 -2.08 4.63 8.44
CA VAL A 78 -0.64 4.43 8.64
C VAL A 78 0.15 5.75 8.51
N ALA A 79 -0.24 6.63 7.60
CA ALA A 79 0.35 7.97 7.48
C ALA A 79 0.05 8.84 8.70
N VAL A 80 -1.20 8.83 9.19
CA VAL A 80 -1.61 9.55 10.41
C VAL A 80 -0.88 9.00 11.63
N LEU A 81 -0.80 7.68 11.80
CA LEU A 81 -0.09 7.06 12.91
C LEU A 81 1.40 7.42 12.90
N TYR A 82 2.01 7.45 11.71
CA TYR A 82 3.39 7.90 11.57
C TYR A 82 3.57 9.33 12.07
N VAL A 83 2.74 10.27 11.62
CA VAL A 83 2.79 11.67 12.08
C VAL A 83 2.52 11.78 13.58
N ALA A 84 1.56 11.00 14.11
CA ALA A 84 1.25 11.02 15.54
C ALA A 84 2.42 10.54 16.41
N VAL A 85 3.15 9.52 15.94
CA VAL A 85 4.32 8.98 16.65
C VAL A 85 5.57 9.83 16.42
N SER A 86 5.71 10.45 15.25
CA SER A 86 6.87 11.24 14.85
C SER A 86 7.13 12.44 15.77
N VAL A 87 6.06 13.05 16.32
CA VAL A 87 6.17 14.19 17.26
C VAL A 87 6.94 13.82 18.54
N ASN A 88 6.96 12.55 18.92
CA ASN A 88 7.62 12.06 20.14
C ASN A 88 9.04 11.53 19.89
N ARG A 89 9.60 11.73 18.68
CA ARG A 89 10.94 11.25 18.29
C ARG A 89 11.91 12.41 18.07
N HIS A 90 13.20 12.13 18.24
CA HIS A 90 14.28 13.04 17.90
C HIS A 90 15.26 12.31 16.95
N PRO A 91 15.40 12.75 15.68
CA PRO A 91 14.63 13.80 15.02
C PRO A 91 13.15 13.42 14.84
N PRO A 92 12.23 14.40 14.72
CA PRO A 92 10.81 14.08 14.55
C PRO A 92 10.55 13.22 13.32
N PHE A 93 11.22 13.53 12.21
CA PHE A 93 11.13 12.78 10.96
C PHE A 93 12.47 12.13 10.62
N GLU A 94 12.53 10.81 10.74
CA GLU A 94 13.67 10.01 10.28
C GLU A 94 13.70 9.94 8.75
N PHE A 95 14.90 9.99 8.17
CA PHE A 95 15.11 9.92 6.71
C PHE A 95 14.40 8.71 6.10
N TRP A 96 14.57 7.54 6.71
CA TRP A 96 13.95 6.31 6.24
C TRP A 96 12.43 6.31 6.36
N GLY A 97 11.89 6.88 7.45
CA GLY A 97 10.45 7.04 7.61
C GLY A 97 9.85 7.86 6.47
N VAL A 98 10.48 8.98 6.11
CA VAL A 98 10.08 9.81 4.98
C VAL A 98 10.24 9.08 3.65
N ALA A 99 11.37 8.40 3.43
CA ALA A 99 11.63 7.64 2.20
C ALA A 99 10.58 6.55 1.95
N LEU A 100 10.19 5.80 2.99
CA LEU A 100 9.13 4.80 2.90
C LEU A 100 7.77 5.44 2.57
N ARG A 101 7.49 6.65 3.07
CA ARG A 101 6.26 7.37 2.71
C ARG A 101 6.25 7.85 1.27
N LEU A 102 7.38 8.31 0.74
CA LEU A 102 7.50 8.65 -0.68
C LEU A 102 7.18 7.45 -1.59
N LEU A 103 7.56 6.23 -1.17
CA LEU A 103 7.20 5.01 -1.89
C LEU A 103 5.73 4.60 -1.73
N GLN A 104 5.10 4.93 -0.59
CA GLN A 104 3.68 4.67 -0.34
C GLN A 104 2.72 5.62 -1.06
N VAL A 105 3.11 6.87 -1.30
CA VAL A 105 2.28 7.85 -2.05
C VAL A 105 1.80 7.30 -3.40
N PRO A 106 2.65 6.78 -4.30
CA PRO A 106 2.17 6.24 -5.57
C PRO A 106 1.27 5.01 -5.41
N LEU A 107 1.49 4.18 -4.37
CA LEU A 107 0.58 3.07 -4.04
C LEU A 107 -0.80 3.60 -3.62
N PHE A 108 -0.85 4.61 -2.74
CA PHE A 108 -2.09 5.25 -2.32
C PHE A 108 -2.83 5.86 -3.52
N LEU A 109 -2.14 6.61 -4.37
CA LEU A 109 -2.72 7.18 -5.58
C LEU A 109 -3.27 6.10 -6.52
N ALA A 110 -2.56 4.98 -6.69
CA ALA A 110 -3.04 3.87 -7.49
C ALA A 110 -4.32 3.25 -6.89
N LEU A 111 -4.39 3.09 -5.57
CA LEU A 111 -5.60 2.59 -4.89
C LEU A 111 -6.79 3.55 -5.06
N VAL A 112 -6.56 4.86 -4.96
CA VAL A 112 -7.59 5.89 -5.21
C VAL A 112 -8.10 5.81 -6.65
N VAL A 113 -7.19 5.71 -7.63
CA VAL A 113 -7.55 5.55 -9.04
C VAL A 113 -8.38 4.28 -9.25
N LEU A 114 -8.00 3.16 -8.65
CA LEU A 114 -8.75 1.90 -8.72
C LEU A 114 -10.10 1.95 -8.00
N ALA A 115 -10.21 2.78 -6.97
CA ALA A 115 -11.44 3.02 -6.23
C ALA A 115 -12.41 3.93 -7.00
N VAL A 116 -11.93 4.82 -7.88
CA VAL A 116 -12.79 5.74 -8.65
C VAL A 116 -13.14 5.18 -10.03
N GLN A 117 -12.20 4.48 -10.69
CA GLN A 117 -12.43 3.96 -12.04
C GLN A 117 -13.52 2.87 -12.08
N PRO A 118 -14.39 2.85 -13.10
CA PRO A 118 -15.34 1.77 -13.34
C PRO A 118 -14.63 0.43 -13.51
N ARG A 119 -15.29 -0.66 -13.07
CA ARG A 119 -14.83 -2.03 -13.33
C ARG A 119 -14.97 -2.33 -14.82
N THR A 120 -13.93 -2.90 -15.43
CA THR A 120 -13.88 -3.22 -16.86
C THR A 120 -15.04 -4.14 -17.30
N GLU A 121 -15.48 -5.05 -16.42
CA GLU A 121 -16.60 -5.97 -16.70
C GLU A 121 -17.96 -5.24 -16.76
N ALA A 122 -18.19 -4.24 -15.90
CA ALA A 122 -19.44 -3.50 -15.87
C ALA A 122 -19.63 -2.63 -17.12
N SER A 123 -18.55 -2.10 -17.70
CA SER A 123 -18.60 -1.31 -18.94
C SER A 123 -18.96 -2.14 -20.17
N VAL A 124 -18.53 -3.41 -20.24
CA VAL A 124 -18.82 -4.29 -21.39
C VAL A 124 -20.30 -4.67 -21.41
N VAL A 125 -20.85 -5.11 -20.28
CA VAL A 125 -22.28 -5.46 -20.16
C VAL A 125 -23.18 -4.26 -20.45
N ALA A 126 -22.86 -3.08 -19.93
CA ALA A 126 -23.62 -1.86 -20.21
C ALA A 126 -23.61 -1.47 -21.70
N SER A 127 -22.50 -1.70 -22.41
CA SER A 127 -22.42 -1.44 -23.85
C SER A 127 -23.28 -2.40 -24.68
N GLN A 128 -23.33 -3.68 -24.31
CA GLN A 128 -24.11 -4.69 -25.03
C GLN A 128 -25.62 -4.49 -24.87
N ILE A 129 -26.08 -4.09 -23.68
CA ILE A 129 -27.50 -3.76 -23.43
C ILE A 129 -27.96 -2.56 -24.27
N ARG A 130 -27.07 -1.61 -24.58
CA ARG A 130 -27.38 -0.42 -25.37
C ARG A 130 -27.56 -0.72 -26.86
N ILE A 131 -26.84 -1.72 -27.39
CA ILE A 131 -26.86 -2.07 -28.82
C ILE A 131 -28.08 -2.94 -29.16
N GLY A 132 -28.52 -3.81 -28.24
CA GLY A 132 -29.69 -4.69 -28.45
C GLY A 132 -31.06 -4.00 -28.37
N ARG A 133 -31.12 -2.68 -28.25
CA ARG A 133 -32.35 -1.88 -28.18
C ARG A 133 -32.54 -0.93 -29.38
N GLY A 134 -31.69 -1.05 -30.40
CA GLY A 134 -31.77 -0.30 -31.65
C GLY A 134 -32.55 -1.05 -32.72
#